data_AF-A0A0R3RZ30-F1
#
_entry.id   AF-A0A0R3RZ30-F1
#
_cell.length_a   1.000
_cell.length_b   1.000
_cell.length_c   1.000
_cell.angle_alpha   90.00
_cell.angle_beta   90.00
_cell.angle_gamma   90.00
#
_symmetry.space_group_name_H-M   'P 1'
#
loop_
_entity.id
_entity.type
_entity.pdbx_description
1 polymer ?
#
loop_
_entity_poly.entity_id
_entity_poly.type
_entity_poly.pdbx_seq_one_letter_code
_entity_poly.pdbx_strand_id
1 'polypeptide(L)'
;MIIIWIITLLSPTTTVVQEAINFKANDKTVITLKDLTEAIIERSCLCDGNVEIFKKNDEHLLLLLKISSVRIVSTLQNLAHHLNAEITYLIELSRWKLLEEMSKYFPRLFIQPSVIVSIDELIDSIRNQLFIPTDASPQQMEDEIEKIVQKFFVQLIPPTFLCMTTGPCKSVSQSYANCLQNNSPFWRAFFGMEPDKISVILWQTIMKYRLIEGTVDKLHRLAMEVEVVNNSCMTRHAETKASCASVCIPLKQKAIGSCSEDCKHAMYDCLRAGASDWDNFISVLQKLIVNFDKGFSELEKGVIRSISYAIEMQAPMIAKTVLKKCGRISFAKTSDNTRHIDYQKPDPVQQRAVLTIRQS
;
A
#
# COMPACT_ATOMS: atom_id res chain seq x y z
N MET A 1 -5.40 -9.45 -7.61
CA MET A 1 -4.67 -10.19 -8.66
C MET A 1 -3.92 -9.22 -9.59
N ILE A 2 -4.49 -8.05 -9.93
CA ILE A 2 -3.77 -6.93 -10.59
C ILE A 2 -2.46 -6.53 -9.92
N ILE A 3 -2.44 -6.33 -8.60
CA ILE A 3 -1.21 -5.83 -7.95
C ILE A 3 -0.07 -6.85 -8.10
N ILE A 4 -0.39 -8.14 -8.13
CA ILE A 4 0.57 -9.22 -8.43
C ILE A 4 1.00 -9.14 -9.92
N TRP A 5 0.06 -8.89 -10.84
CA TRP A 5 0.31 -8.77 -12.29
C TRP A 5 1.14 -7.55 -12.69
N ILE A 6 0.83 -6.37 -12.15
CA ILE A 6 1.59 -5.12 -12.34
C ILE A 6 3.01 -5.30 -11.79
N ILE A 7 3.16 -5.95 -10.65
CA ILE A 7 4.48 -6.22 -10.09
C ILE A 7 5.28 -7.25 -10.93
N THR A 8 4.64 -8.28 -11.49
CA THR A 8 5.32 -9.19 -12.44
C THR A 8 5.70 -8.53 -13.76
N LEU A 9 4.94 -7.53 -14.23
CA LEU A 9 5.29 -6.72 -15.41
C LEU A 9 6.43 -5.72 -15.16
N LEU A 10 6.68 -5.38 -13.89
CA LEU A 10 7.76 -4.47 -13.47
C LEU A 10 9.06 -5.20 -13.11
N SER A 11 9.12 -6.53 -13.29
CA SER A 11 10.32 -7.35 -13.07
C SER A 11 11.04 -7.56 -14.41
N PRO A 12 12.31 -7.15 -14.58
CA PRO A 12 13.06 -7.45 -15.80
C PRO A 12 13.36 -8.96 -15.84
N THR A 13 12.80 -9.65 -16.83
CA THR A 13 13.12 -11.06 -17.10
C THR A 13 14.56 -11.17 -17.60
N THR A 14 15.42 -11.84 -16.84
CA THR A 14 16.78 -12.18 -17.22
C THR A 14 16.79 -13.43 -18.08
N THR A 15 17.01 -13.28 -19.38
CA THR A 15 17.42 -14.38 -20.28
C THR A 15 18.83 -14.13 -20.77
N VAL A 16 19.79 -14.78 -20.10
CA VAL A 16 21.20 -14.85 -20.51
C VAL A 16 21.35 -16.01 -21.49
N VAL A 17 21.78 -15.71 -22.72
CA VAL A 17 22.27 -16.72 -23.68
C VAL A 17 23.79 -16.64 -23.71
N GLN A 18 24.43 -17.78 -23.49
CA GLN A 18 25.87 -17.93 -23.36
C GLN A 18 26.38 -18.72 -24.57
N GLU A 19 27.18 -18.09 -25.44
CA GLU A 19 27.92 -18.78 -26.49
C GLU A 19 29.41 -18.48 -26.38
N ALA A 20 30.19 -19.57 -26.31
CA ALA A 20 31.63 -19.59 -26.19
C ALA A 20 32.30 -19.41 -27.56
N ILE A 21 33.37 -18.60 -27.64
CA ILE A 21 34.24 -18.52 -28.82
C ILE A 21 35.61 -19.10 -28.47
N ASN A 22 35.93 -20.22 -29.12
CA ASN A 22 37.28 -20.80 -29.22
C ASN A 22 38.17 -19.89 -30.06
N PHE A 23 39.27 -19.37 -29.49
CA PHE A 23 40.35 -18.75 -30.25
C PHE A 23 41.53 -19.70 -30.37
N LYS A 24 41.82 -20.15 -31.61
CA LYS A 24 43.12 -20.70 -31.98
C LYS A 24 44.06 -19.55 -32.31
N ALA A 25 45.09 -19.35 -31.51
CA ALA A 25 46.22 -18.49 -31.84
C ALA A 25 47.03 -19.12 -32.98
N ASN A 26 47.42 -18.32 -33.98
CA ASN A 26 48.49 -18.68 -34.88
C ASN A 26 49.56 -17.58 -34.82
N ASP A 27 50.75 -17.99 -34.43
CA ASP A 27 51.93 -17.17 -34.26
C ASP A 27 52.48 -16.64 -35.59
N LYS A 28 53.14 -15.48 -35.49
CA LYS A 28 54.12 -14.85 -36.40
C LYS A 28 53.62 -13.63 -37.19
N THR A 29 53.69 -12.48 -36.55
CA THR A 29 54.06 -11.21 -37.22
C THR A 29 55.01 -10.43 -36.32
N VAL A 30 56.24 -10.21 -36.81
CA VAL A 30 57.23 -9.34 -36.16
C VAL A 30 56.77 -7.90 -36.39
N ILE A 31 56.33 -7.24 -35.33
CA ILE A 31 55.88 -5.83 -35.36
C ILE A 31 57.13 -4.95 -35.31
N THR A 32 57.32 -4.09 -36.31
CA THR A 32 58.43 -3.13 -36.31
C THR A 32 58.05 -1.84 -35.56
N LEU A 33 59.05 -1.10 -35.07
CA LEU A 33 58.84 0.17 -34.34
C LEU A 33 58.07 1.20 -35.18
N LYS A 34 58.17 1.10 -36.52
CA LYS A 34 57.43 1.93 -37.47
C LYS A 34 55.94 1.55 -37.51
N ASP A 35 55.62 0.27 -37.47
CA ASP A 35 54.24 -0.24 -37.38
C ASP A 35 53.58 0.15 -36.05
N LEU A 36 54.35 0.21 -34.96
CA LEU A 36 53.86 0.70 -33.66
C LEU A 36 53.58 2.21 -33.69
N THR A 37 54.41 2.98 -34.40
CA THR A 37 54.27 4.44 -34.48
C THR A 37 53.13 4.85 -35.42
N GLU A 38 52.95 4.16 -36.55
CA GLU A 38 51.80 4.34 -37.44
C GLU A 38 50.49 3.86 -36.78
N ALA A 39 50.50 2.77 -36.00
CA ALA A 39 49.33 2.34 -35.21
C ALA A 39 48.98 3.30 -34.05
N ILE A 40 49.96 4.02 -33.49
CA ILE A 40 49.73 5.06 -32.48
C ILE A 40 49.18 6.35 -33.12
N ILE A 41 49.62 6.70 -34.33
CA ILE A 41 49.14 7.88 -35.08
C ILE A 41 47.75 7.64 -35.69
N GLU A 42 47.44 6.42 -36.18
CA GLU A 42 46.07 6.02 -36.56
C GLU A 42 45.14 5.91 -35.34
N ARG A 43 45.67 5.64 -34.14
CA ARG A 43 44.89 5.67 -32.89
C ARG A 43 44.75 7.07 -32.29
N SER A 44 45.57 8.04 -32.67
CA SER A 44 45.44 9.43 -32.21
C SER A 44 44.44 10.19 -33.08
N CYS A 45 43.23 9.67 -33.18
CA CYS A 45 42.12 10.50 -33.63
C CYS A 45 41.74 11.41 -32.45
N LEU A 46 42.19 12.67 -32.50
CA LEU A 46 41.82 13.68 -31.51
C LEU A 46 40.31 13.94 -31.63
N CYS A 47 39.52 13.30 -30.76
CA CYS A 47 38.08 13.49 -30.67
C CYS A 47 37.68 14.84 -30.03
N ASP A 48 38.65 15.74 -29.85
CA ASP A 48 38.51 17.09 -29.31
C ASP A 48 37.57 18.00 -30.14
N GLY A 49 37.23 17.62 -31.38
CA GLY A 49 36.33 18.39 -32.26
C GLY A 49 34.83 18.06 -32.15
N ASN A 50 34.40 17.08 -31.35
CA ASN A 50 33.07 16.46 -31.50
C ASN A 50 32.06 16.70 -30.36
N VAL A 51 32.20 17.83 -29.63
CA VAL A 51 31.28 18.21 -28.54
C VAL A 51 29.80 18.17 -28.97
N GLU A 52 29.48 18.56 -30.22
CA GLU A 52 28.11 18.52 -30.75
C GLU A 52 27.55 17.10 -30.95
N ILE A 53 28.38 16.13 -31.34
CA ILE A 53 27.96 14.73 -31.54
C ILE A 53 27.71 14.07 -30.19
N PHE A 54 28.58 14.31 -29.20
CA PHE A 54 28.39 13.86 -27.83
C PHE A 54 27.10 14.45 -27.23
N LYS A 55 26.90 15.76 -27.37
CA LYS A 55 25.68 16.45 -26.92
C LYS A 55 24.42 15.88 -27.57
N LYS A 56 24.43 15.62 -28.89
CA LYS A 56 23.28 15.04 -29.60
C LYS A 56 22.99 13.60 -29.15
N ASN A 57 24.02 12.80 -28.86
CA ASN A 57 23.86 11.45 -28.33
C ASN A 57 23.33 11.44 -26.90
N ASP A 58 23.76 12.41 -26.09
CA ASP A 58 23.27 12.60 -24.72
C ASP A 58 21.79 13.00 -24.72
N GLU A 59 21.41 13.99 -25.54
CA GLU A 59 20.00 14.40 -25.72
C GLU A 59 19.12 13.23 -26.20
N HIS A 60 19.64 12.40 -27.12
CA HIS A 60 18.92 11.22 -27.61
C HIS A 60 18.75 10.13 -26.55
N LEU A 61 19.77 9.84 -25.74
CA LEU A 61 19.66 8.86 -24.65
C LEU A 61 18.72 9.38 -23.55
N LEU A 62 18.82 10.65 -23.17
CA LEU A 62 17.88 11.27 -22.22
C LEU A 62 16.44 11.17 -22.71
N LEU A 63 16.20 11.40 -24.01
CA LEU A 63 14.88 11.24 -24.60
C LEU A 63 14.39 9.78 -24.52
N LEU A 64 15.23 8.79 -24.79
CA LEU A 64 14.87 7.37 -24.69
C LEU A 64 14.55 6.96 -23.24
N LEU A 65 15.36 7.41 -22.28
CA LEU A 65 15.12 7.18 -20.86
C LEU A 65 13.81 7.84 -20.42
N LYS A 66 13.56 9.07 -20.85
CA LYS A 66 12.31 9.80 -20.57
C LYS A 66 11.07 9.14 -21.18
N ILE A 67 11.16 8.67 -22.43
CA ILE A 67 10.04 7.94 -23.05
C ILE A 67 9.76 6.63 -22.29
N SER A 68 10.82 5.98 -21.80
CA SER A 68 10.72 4.72 -21.05
C SER A 68 10.17 4.95 -19.63
N SER A 69 10.61 6.01 -18.94
CA SER A 69 10.15 6.37 -17.59
C SER A 69 8.68 6.76 -17.58
N VAL A 70 8.20 7.52 -18.57
CA VAL A 70 6.81 8.01 -18.63
C VAL A 70 5.79 6.88 -18.49
N ARG A 71 6.03 5.73 -19.12
CA ARG A 71 5.14 4.56 -19.01
C ARG A 71 5.11 4.00 -17.59
N ILE A 72 6.27 3.90 -16.95
CA ILE A 72 6.43 3.40 -15.59
C ILE A 72 5.79 4.37 -14.59
N VAL A 73 6.09 5.67 -14.71
CA VAL A 73 5.52 6.75 -13.91
C VAL A 73 3.99 6.74 -13.97
N SER A 74 3.41 6.70 -15.17
CA SER A 74 1.96 6.62 -15.34
C SER A 74 1.36 5.36 -14.72
N THR A 75 2.05 4.22 -14.85
CA THR A 75 1.61 2.95 -14.24
C THR A 75 1.60 3.04 -12.71
N LEU A 76 2.62 3.64 -12.10
CA LEU A 76 2.72 3.79 -10.65
C LEU A 76 1.69 4.80 -10.11
N GLN A 77 1.41 5.88 -10.83
CA GLN A 77 0.34 6.82 -10.49
C GLN A 77 -1.03 6.16 -10.51
N ASN A 78 -1.32 5.36 -11.56
CA ASN A 78 -2.55 4.59 -11.63
C ASN A 78 -2.63 3.56 -10.51
N LEU A 79 -1.53 2.88 -10.19
CA LEU A 79 -1.46 1.94 -9.07
C LEU A 79 -1.80 2.61 -7.74
N ALA A 80 -1.21 3.78 -7.45
CA ALA A 80 -1.50 4.55 -6.24
C ALA A 80 -3.00 4.91 -6.16
N HIS A 81 -3.59 5.37 -7.27
CA HIS A 81 -5.01 5.67 -7.33
C HIS A 81 -5.89 4.43 -7.08
N HIS A 82 -5.54 3.29 -7.70
CA HIS A 82 -6.27 2.03 -7.52
C HIS A 82 -6.16 1.48 -6.10
N LEU A 83 -5.01 1.61 -5.45
CA LEU A 83 -4.82 1.22 -4.06
C LEU A 83 -5.73 2.02 -3.14
N ASN A 84 -5.79 3.35 -3.31
CA ASN A 84 -6.65 4.21 -2.50
C ASN A 84 -8.14 3.91 -2.72
N ALA A 85 -8.53 3.60 -3.96
CA ALA A 85 -9.88 3.16 -4.27
C ALA A 85 -10.24 1.81 -3.62
N GLU A 86 -9.34 0.82 -3.67
CA GLU A 86 -9.55 -0.49 -3.05
C GLU A 86 -9.65 -0.38 -1.52
N ILE A 87 -8.77 0.41 -0.89
CA ILE A 87 -8.81 0.65 0.56
C ILE A 87 -10.14 1.32 0.94
N THR A 88 -10.56 2.35 0.20
CA THR A 88 -11.85 3.02 0.43
C THR A 88 -13.02 2.06 0.32
N TYR A 89 -13.00 1.19 -0.70
CA TYR A 89 -14.01 0.16 -0.86
C TYR A 89 -14.04 -0.82 0.31
N LEU A 90 -12.88 -1.28 0.79
CA LEU A 90 -12.81 -2.22 1.92
C LEU A 90 -13.34 -1.60 3.22
N ILE A 91 -13.10 -0.31 3.44
CA ILE A 91 -13.66 0.44 4.58
C ILE A 91 -15.20 0.43 4.51
N GLU A 92 -15.77 0.81 3.36
CA GLU A 92 -17.23 0.83 3.16
C GLU A 92 -17.85 -0.57 3.22
N LEU A 93 -17.16 -1.57 2.67
CA LEU A 93 -17.59 -2.96 2.77
C LEU A 93 -17.62 -3.43 4.23
N SER A 94 -16.61 -3.07 5.01
CA SER A 94 -16.53 -3.42 6.44
C SER A 94 -17.68 -2.77 7.22
N ARG A 95 -17.96 -1.49 6.94
CA ARG A 95 -19.10 -0.78 7.50
C ARG A 95 -20.40 -1.52 7.21
N TRP A 96 -20.66 -1.81 5.93
CA TRP A 96 -21.88 -2.49 5.51
C TRP A 96 -22.04 -3.87 6.16
N LYS A 97 -20.99 -4.69 6.16
CA LYS A 97 -21.05 -6.02 6.78
C LYS A 97 -21.23 -5.96 8.29
N LEU A 98 -20.59 -5.01 8.98
CA LEU A 98 -20.82 -4.81 10.41
C LEU A 98 -22.29 -4.49 10.68
N LEU A 99 -22.89 -3.59 9.91
CA LEU A 99 -24.32 -3.27 10.05
C LEU A 99 -25.21 -4.49 9.75
N GLU A 100 -24.92 -5.23 8.68
CA GLU A 100 -25.64 -6.45 8.30
C GLU A 100 -25.59 -7.50 9.41
N GLU A 101 -24.39 -7.86 9.87
CA GLU A 101 -24.19 -8.90 10.88
C GLU A 101 -24.73 -8.46 12.25
N MET A 102 -24.60 -7.18 12.62
CA MET A 102 -25.21 -6.63 13.83
C MET A 102 -26.74 -6.72 13.78
N SER A 103 -27.37 -6.41 12.65
CA SER A 103 -28.81 -6.52 12.48
C SER A 103 -29.29 -7.96 12.56
N LYS A 104 -28.48 -8.90 12.06
CA LYS A 104 -28.78 -10.33 11.99
C LYS A 104 -28.62 -11.02 13.35
N TYR A 105 -27.49 -10.82 14.03
CA TYR A 105 -27.19 -11.52 15.29
C TYR A 105 -27.68 -10.77 16.52
N PHE A 106 -27.74 -9.43 16.48
CA PHE A 106 -28.11 -8.61 17.62
C PHE A 106 -29.22 -7.59 17.29
N PRO A 107 -30.37 -8.02 16.73
CA PRO A 107 -31.41 -7.11 16.24
C PRO A 107 -31.91 -6.13 17.31
N ARG A 108 -32.02 -6.58 18.58
CA ARG A 108 -32.45 -5.71 19.69
C ARG A 108 -31.44 -4.61 19.98
N LEU A 109 -30.15 -4.95 19.99
CA LEU A 109 -29.07 -3.99 20.17
C LEU A 109 -29.04 -3.00 19.00
N PHE A 110 -29.17 -3.51 17.77
CA PHE A 110 -29.10 -2.73 16.53
C PHE A 110 -30.20 -1.68 16.39
N ILE A 111 -31.36 -1.86 17.03
CA ILE A 111 -32.44 -0.84 17.05
C ILE A 111 -31.99 0.46 17.75
N GLN A 112 -30.97 0.41 18.62
CA GLN A 112 -30.47 1.60 19.29
C GLN A 112 -29.67 2.49 18.32
N PRO A 113 -30.08 3.75 18.07
CA PRO A 113 -29.39 4.62 17.13
C PRO A 113 -27.91 4.86 17.47
N SER A 114 -27.57 4.84 18.76
CA SER A 114 -26.19 5.00 19.24
C SER A 114 -25.25 3.89 18.75
N VAL A 115 -25.77 2.69 18.45
CA VAL A 115 -24.95 1.57 17.93
C VAL A 115 -24.47 1.87 16.53
N ILE A 116 -25.34 2.38 15.66
CA ILE A 116 -24.98 2.75 14.28
C ILE A 116 -24.02 3.92 14.29
N VAL A 117 -24.29 4.95 15.10
CA VAL A 117 -23.38 6.09 15.27
C VAL A 117 -22.00 5.63 15.73
N SER A 118 -21.92 4.66 16.64
CA SER A 118 -20.63 4.12 17.10
C SER A 118 -19.88 3.38 16.00
N ILE A 119 -20.59 2.61 15.14
CA ILE A 119 -19.99 1.93 13.98
C ILE A 119 -19.48 2.98 12.98
N ASP A 120 -20.26 4.01 12.69
CA ASP A 120 -19.89 5.08 11.77
C ASP A 120 -18.66 5.84 12.29
N GLU A 121 -18.63 6.21 13.57
CA GLU A 121 -17.47 6.85 14.20
C GLU A 121 -16.21 5.98 14.16
N LEU A 122 -16.33 4.66 14.35
CA LEU A 122 -15.21 3.72 14.23
C LEU A 122 -14.66 3.71 12.80
N ILE A 123 -15.54 3.58 11.81
CA ILE A 123 -15.19 3.53 10.39
C ILE A 123 -14.55 4.84 9.93
N ASP A 124 -15.11 5.98 10.31
CA ASP A 124 -14.54 7.29 9.99
C ASP A 124 -13.19 7.52 10.67
N SER A 125 -13.03 7.05 11.91
CA SER A 125 -11.73 7.11 12.60
C SER A 125 -10.66 6.28 11.88
N ILE A 126 -11.02 5.08 11.40
CA ILE A 126 -10.12 4.23 10.61
C ILE A 126 -9.75 4.90 9.28
N ARG A 127 -10.73 5.48 8.58
CA ARG A 127 -10.52 6.24 7.35
C ARG A 127 -9.54 7.40 7.57
N ASN A 128 -9.72 8.15 8.66
CA ASN A 128 -8.85 9.26 9.01
C ASN A 128 -7.41 8.79 9.26
N GLN A 129 -7.23 7.67 9.95
CA GLN A 129 -5.91 7.07 10.16
C GLN A 129 -5.26 6.57 8.86
N LEU A 130 -6.02 6.32 7.80
CA LEU A 130 -5.47 5.87 6.51
C LEU A 130 -5.10 7.03 5.59
N PHE A 131 -5.93 8.06 5.52
CA PHE A 131 -5.80 9.11 4.49
C PHE A 131 -5.38 10.48 5.01
N ILE A 132 -5.43 10.73 6.33
CA ILE A 132 -4.92 11.99 6.88
C ILE A 132 -3.42 11.80 7.14
N PRO A 133 -2.55 12.57 6.47
CA PRO A 133 -1.13 12.50 6.71
C PRO A 133 -0.85 12.95 8.15
N THR A 134 -0.27 12.04 8.93
CA THR A 134 0.18 12.31 10.30
C THR A 134 1.65 11.95 10.40
N ASP A 135 2.46 12.87 10.92
CA ASP A 135 3.87 12.62 11.28
C ASP A 135 4.00 11.77 12.55
N ALA A 136 2.96 11.01 12.89
CA ALA A 136 2.90 10.18 14.08
C ALA A 136 3.91 9.03 13.97
N SER A 137 4.58 8.72 15.07
CA SER A 137 5.43 7.52 15.14
C SER A 137 4.57 6.24 15.11
N PRO A 138 5.14 5.07 14.75
CA PRO A 138 4.41 3.81 14.79
C PRO A 138 3.77 3.49 16.15
N GLN A 139 4.45 3.82 17.26
CA GLN A 139 3.90 3.71 18.62
C GLN A 139 2.72 4.66 18.86
N GLN A 140 2.82 5.91 18.42
CA GLN A 140 1.72 6.86 18.58
C GLN A 140 0.47 6.40 17.82
N MET A 141 0.64 5.82 16.62
CA MET A 141 -0.47 5.23 15.87
C MET A 141 -1.06 4.00 16.57
N GLU A 142 -0.23 3.17 17.20
CA GLU A 142 -0.69 2.03 18.00
C GLU A 142 -1.61 2.50 19.14
N ASP A 143 -1.14 3.49 19.92
CA ASP A 143 -1.90 4.08 21.03
C ASP A 143 -3.20 4.75 20.55
N GLU A 144 -3.18 5.43 19.41
CA GLU A 144 -4.36 6.06 18.83
C GLU A 144 -5.40 5.03 18.37
N ILE A 145 -4.96 3.96 17.71
CA ILE A 145 -5.83 2.89 17.25
C ILE A 145 -6.42 2.12 18.43
N GLU A 146 -5.63 1.88 19.47
CA GLU A 146 -6.12 1.33 20.72
C GLU A 146 -7.25 2.20 21.29
N LYS A 147 -7.05 3.52 21.38
CA LYS A 147 -8.09 4.46 21.85
C LYS A 147 -9.34 4.45 20.98
N ILE A 148 -9.19 4.40 19.66
CA ILE A 148 -10.32 4.34 18.71
C ILE A 148 -11.19 3.10 18.98
N VAL A 149 -10.56 1.93 19.07
CA VAL A 149 -11.27 0.66 19.31
C VAL A 149 -11.87 0.64 20.72
N GLN A 150 -11.13 1.11 21.73
CA GLN A 150 -11.65 1.19 23.10
C GLN A 150 -12.87 2.11 23.19
N LYS A 151 -12.82 3.29 22.55
CA LYS A 151 -13.93 4.23 22.51
C LYS A 151 -15.19 3.58 21.94
N PHE A 152 -15.05 2.86 20.82
CA PHE A 152 -16.14 2.11 20.20
C PHE A 152 -16.81 1.14 21.20
N PHE A 153 -16.03 0.27 21.86
CA PHE A 153 -16.60 -0.68 22.81
C PHE A 153 -17.19 0.00 24.04
N VAL A 154 -16.60 1.09 24.54
CA VAL A 154 -17.15 1.88 25.64
C VAL A 154 -18.53 2.45 25.28
N GLN A 155 -18.72 2.95 24.05
CA GLN A 155 -20.01 3.46 23.57
C GLN A 155 -21.08 2.35 23.46
N LEU A 156 -20.67 1.10 23.25
CA LEU A 156 -21.59 -0.04 23.18
C LEU A 156 -22.08 -0.56 24.53
N ILE A 157 -21.45 -0.19 25.65
CA ILE A 157 -21.83 -0.75 26.97
C ILE A 157 -23.25 -0.35 27.39
N PRO A 158 -23.65 0.94 27.36
CA PRO A 158 -25.01 1.31 27.71
C PRO A 158 -26.09 0.58 26.89
N PRO A 159 -26.05 0.56 25.53
CA PRO A 159 -27.06 -0.14 24.76
C PRO A 159 -26.98 -1.67 24.96
N THR A 160 -25.79 -2.26 25.15
CA THR A 160 -25.64 -3.69 25.47
C THR A 160 -26.35 -4.04 26.78
N PHE A 161 -26.12 -3.27 27.84
CA PHE A 161 -26.83 -3.47 29.11
C PHE A 161 -28.34 -3.31 28.95
N LEU A 162 -28.79 -2.20 28.37
CA LEU A 162 -30.22 -1.85 28.30
C LEU A 162 -31.03 -2.77 27.38
N CYS A 163 -30.44 -3.30 26.32
CA CYS A 163 -31.15 -4.10 25.32
C CYS A 163 -30.94 -5.61 25.41
N MET A 164 -29.83 -6.06 26.00
CA MET A 164 -29.50 -7.49 26.00
C MET A 164 -29.58 -8.10 27.40
N THR A 165 -29.27 -7.35 28.46
CA THR A 165 -29.22 -7.91 29.82
C THR A 165 -30.52 -7.75 30.61
N THR A 166 -31.45 -6.89 30.18
CA THR A 166 -32.65 -6.52 30.97
C THR A 166 -34.00 -6.90 30.35
N GLY A 167 -33.99 -7.66 29.25
CA GLY A 167 -35.18 -8.10 28.51
C GLY A 167 -35.44 -7.22 27.27
N PRO A 168 -36.64 -6.62 27.08
CA PRO A 168 -36.85 -5.64 26.02
C PRO A 168 -35.97 -4.41 26.23
N CYS A 169 -35.55 -3.75 25.14
CA CYS A 169 -34.78 -2.50 25.21
C CYS A 169 -35.53 -1.46 26.03
N LYS A 170 -34.86 -0.83 27.00
CA LYS A 170 -35.48 0.13 27.92
C LYS A 170 -34.86 1.51 27.78
N SER A 171 -35.72 2.52 27.73
CA SER A 171 -35.33 3.91 27.94
C SER A 171 -35.16 4.17 29.44
N VAL A 172 -34.20 5.02 29.78
CA VAL A 172 -33.86 5.36 31.16
C VAL A 172 -33.82 6.86 31.35
N SER A 173 -33.91 7.32 32.61
CA SER A 173 -33.71 8.73 32.92
C SER A 173 -32.30 9.21 32.54
N GLN A 174 -32.15 10.51 32.25
CA GLN A 174 -30.85 11.09 31.90
C GLN A 174 -29.80 10.85 32.99
N SER A 175 -30.19 10.91 34.27
CA SER A 175 -29.29 10.63 35.39
C SER A 175 -28.73 9.20 35.34
N TYR A 176 -29.57 8.22 35.02
CA TYR A 176 -29.15 6.82 34.87
C TYR A 176 -28.26 6.62 33.63
N ALA A 177 -28.62 7.24 32.49
CA ALA A 177 -27.81 7.23 31.28
C ALA A 177 -26.40 7.81 31.53
N ASN A 178 -26.32 8.94 32.26
CA ASN A 178 -25.06 9.55 32.66
C ASN A 178 -24.24 8.62 33.57
N CYS A 179 -24.89 7.91 34.50
CA CYS A 179 -24.20 6.92 35.33
C CYS A 179 -23.60 5.78 34.51
N LEU A 180 -24.36 5.23 33.55
CA LEU A 180 -23.87 4.20 32.64
C LEU A 180 -22.66 4.72 31.86
N GLN A 181 -22.76 5.89 31.25
CA GLN A 181 -21.70 6.47 30.44
C GLN A 181 -20.42 6.69 31.25
N ASN A 182 -20.53 7.27 32.46
CA ASN A 182 -19.38 7.56 33.32
C ASN A 182 -18.64 6.31 33.81
N ASN A 183 -19.34 5.18 33.95
CA ASN A 183 -18.74 3.92 34.40
C ASN A 183 -18.31 3.01 33.24
N SER A 184 -18.77 3.27 32.01
CA SER A 184 -18.50 2.45 30.83
C SER A 184 -17.00 2.17 30.60
N PRO A 185 -16.07 3.13 30.76
CA PRO A 185 -14.63 2.84 30.62
C PRO A 185 -14.13 1.68 31.49
N PHE A 186 -14.68 1.50 32.70
CA PHE A 186 -14.30 0.41 33.62
C PHE A 186 -14.94 -0.93 33.27
N TRP A 187 -15.95 -0.93 32.41
CA TRP A 187 -16.77 -2.09 32.06
C TRP A 187 -16.40 -2.66 30.69
N ARG A 188 -15.45 -2.05 29.97
CA ARG A 188 -14.98 -2.54 28.66
C ARG A 188 -14.48 -3.99 28.70
N ALA A 189 -13.96 -4.44 29.85
CA ALA A 189 -13.50 -5.81 30.06
C ALA A 189 -14.60 -6.87 29.85
N PHE A 190 -15.89 -6.49 29.87
CA PHE A 190 -16.98 -7.40 29.57
C PHE A 190 -17.01 -7.88 28.12
N PHE A 191 -16.31 -7.21 27.21
CA PHE A 191 -16.15 -7.65 25.82
C PHE A 191 -14.98 -8.64 25.63
N GLY A 192 -14.30 -9.04 26.71
CA GLY A 192 -13.19 -10.00 26.66
C GLY A 192 -11.91 -9.40 26.08
N MET A 193 -11.08 -10.25 25.48
CA MET A 193 -9.76 -9.87 24.92
C MET A 193 -9.81 -9.50 23.44
N GLU A 194 -10.95 -9.70 22.77
CA GLU A 194 -11.09 -9.40 21.34
C GLU A 194 -10.88 -7.91 21.02
N PRO A 195 -11.32 -6.92 21.83
CA PRO A 195 -10.99 -5.51 21.59
C PRO A 195 -9.50 -5.26 21.44
N ASP A 196 -8.67 -5.80 22.34
CA ASP A 196 -7.22 -5.59 22.29
C ASP A 196 -6.59 -6.27 21.06
N LYS A 197 -7.08 -7.47 20.68
CA LYS A 197 -6.64 -8.14 19.44
C LYS A 197 -7.00 -7.33 18.19
N ILE A 198 -8.22 -6.78 18.15
CA ILE A 198 -8.69 -5.93 17.05
C ILE A 198 -7.79 -4.70 16.92
N SER A 199 -7.45 -4.04 18.03
CA SER A 199 -6.52 -2.90 18.02
C SER A 199 -5.19 -3.25 17.36
N VAL A 200 -4.57 -4.37 17.75
CA VAL A 200 -3.28 -4.82 17.17
C VAL A 200 -3.42 -5.12 15.68
N ILE A 201 -4.46 -5.86 15.28
CA ILE A 201 -4.69 -6.22 13.88
C ILE A 201 -4.95 -4.99 13.01
N LEU A 202 -5.74 -4.05 13.52
CA LEU A 202 -6.10 -2.82 12.82
C LEU A 202 -4.88 -1.91 12.66
N TRP A 203 -4.05 -1.78 13.71
CA TRP A 203 -2.77 -1.09 13.63
C TRP A 203 -1.83 -1.68 12.59
N GLN A 204 -1.63 -2.99 12.61
CA GLN A 204 -0.81 -3.67 11.60
C GLN A 204 -1.35 -3.45 10.18
N THR A 205 -2.68 -3.46 10.02
CA THR A 205 -3.34 -3.26 8.73
C THR A 205 -3.16 -1.84 8.22
N ILE A 206 -3.34 -0.83 9.07
CA ILE A 206 -3.14 0.58 8.73
C ILE A 206 -1.68 0.83 8.37
N MET A 207 -0.74 0.34 9.19
CA MET A 207 0.70 0.45 8.90
C MET A 207 1.08 -0.24 7.59
N LYS A 208 0.51 -1.40 7.31
CA LYS A 208 0.71 -2.12 6.05
C LYS A 208 0.25 -1.29 4.84
N TYR A 209 -0.91 -0.67 4.89
CA TYR A 209 -1.39 0.17 3.78
C TYR A 209 -0.55 1.44 3.60
N ARG A 210 -0.21 2.14 4.69
CA ARG A 210 0.70 3.29 4.65
C ARG A 210 2.06 2.91 4.07
N LEU A 211 2.59 1.73 4.42
CA LEU A 211 3.86 1.25 3.88
C LEU A 211 3.76 0.90 2.39
N ILE A 212 2.64 0.34 1.94
CA ILE A 212 2.39 0.10 0.50
C ILE A 212 2.40 1.44 -0.25
N GLU A 213 1.65 2.43 0.21
CA GLU A 213 1.60 3.77 -0.40
C GLU A 213 3.00 4.41 -0.44
N GLY A 214 3.71 4.43 0.70
CA GLY A 214 5.07 4.97 0.77
C GLY A 214 6.08 4.21 -0.10
N THR A 215 5.86 2.92 -0.36
CA THR A 215 6.72 2.13 -1.26
C THR A 215 6.41 2.44 -2.73
N VAL A 216 5.13 2.62 -3.08
CA VAL A 216 4.73 3.07 -4.43
C VAL A 216 5.27 4.46 -4.73
N ASP A 217 5.21 5.38 -3.75
CA ASP A 217 5.80 6.72 -3.91
C ASP A 217 7.32 6.67 -4.11
N LYS A 218 8.04 5.82 -3.37
CA LYS A 218 9.49 5.60 -3.58
C LYS A 218 9.80 5.06 -4.99
N LEU A 219 9.04 4.08 -5.46
CA LEU A 219 9.18 3.57 -6.83
C LEU A 219 8.90 4.67 -7.86
N HIS A 220 7.90 5.52 -7.60
CA HIS A 220 7.55 6.63 -8.49
C HIS A 220 8.69 7.66 -8.56
N ARG A 221 9.28 8.02 -7.41
CA ARG A 221 10.46 8.89 -7.37
C ARG A 221 11.66 8.29 -8.10
N LEU A 222 11.97 7.01 -7.86
CA LEU A 222 13.04 6.32 -8.58
C LEU A 222 12.82 6.35 -10.10
N ALA A 223 11.58 6.13 -10.57
CA ALA A 223 11.25 6.18 -11.99
C ALA A 223 11.44 7.59 -12.58
N MET A 224 11.16 8.65 -11.81
CA MET A 224 11.41 10.03 -12.21
C MET A 224 12.91 10.39 -12.20
N GLU A 225 13.68 9.87 -11.25
CA GLU A 225 15.13 10.12 -11.13
C GLU A 225 15.93 9.55 -12.31
N VAL A 226 15.41 8.53 -12.99
CA VAL A 226 15.97 8.02 -14.26
C VAL A 226 16.00 9.08 -15.36
N GLU A 227 15.22 10.17 -15.26
CA GLU A 227 15.27 11.28 -16.21
C GLU A 227 16.46 12.23 -15.98
N VAL A 228 17.14 12.13 -14.83
CA VAL A 228 18.21 13.05 -14.38
C VAL A 228 19.56 12.33 -14.30
N VAL A 229 19.81 11.38 -15.22
CA VAL A 229 21.04 10.59 -15.24
C VAL A 229 22.29 11.48 -15.15
N ASN A 230 23.18 11.14 -14.22
CA ASN A 230 24.41 11.88 -13.95
C ASN A 230 25.24 12.07 -15.22
N ASN A 231 25.73 13.29 -15.47
CA ASN A 231 26.58 13.63 -16.62
C ASN A 231 27.74 12.65 -16.83
N SER A 232 28.34 12.13 -15.74
CA SER A 232 29.43 11.14 -15.83
C SER A 232 29.02 9.80 -16.45
N CYS A 233 27.77 9.39 -16.26
CA CYS A 233 27.20 8.21 -16.91
C CYS A 233 26.97 8.47 -18.41
N MET A 234 26.38 9.62 -18.73
CA MET A 234 26.07 10.03 -20.10
C MET A 234 27.36 10.08 -20.94
N THR A 235 28.42 10.68 -20.40
CA THR A 235 29.75 10.72 -21.02
C THR A 235 30.29 9.32 -21.32
N ARG A 236 30.23 8.39 -20.35
CA ARG A 236 30.74 7.01 -20.54
C ARG A 236 29.94 6.21 -21.58
N HIS A 237 28.62 6.35 -21.60
CA HIS A 237 27.79 5.76 -22.65
C HIS A 237 28.11 6.36 -24.02
N ALA A 238 28.25 7.68 -24.10
CA ALA A 238 28.53 8.38 -25.35
C ALA A 238 29.93 8.02 -25.90
N GLU A 239 30.95 7.90 -25.05
CA GLU A 239 32.29 7.41 -25.41
C GLU A 239 32.24 5.98 -25.99
N THR A 240 31.41 5.11 -25.41
CA THR A 240 31.33 3.69 -25.81
C THR A 240 30.49 3.47 -27.07
N LYS A 241 29.41 4.25 -27.24
CA LYS A 241 28.52 4.19 -28.41
C LYS A 241 29.06 4.95 -29.62
N ALA A 242 29.67 6.11 -29.39
CA ALA A 242 30.20 6.98 -30.43
C ALA A 242 31.67 6.71 -30.76
N SER A 243 32.13 5.46 -30.55
CA SER A 243 33.51 5.01 -30.81
C SER A 243 34.15 5.85 -31.90
N CYS A 244 35.21 6.58 -31.55
CA CYS A 244 35.98 7.40 -32.48
C CYS A 244 36.35 6.61 -33.76
N ALA A 245 36.39 5.27 -33.68
CA ALA A 245 36.61 4.37 -34.81
C ALA A 245 35.57 4.49 -35.94
N SER A 246 34.29 4.81 -35.65
CA SER A 246 33.23 4.92 -36.67
C SER A 246 33.35 6.18 -37.55
N VAL A 247 34.07 7.19 -37.07
CA VAL A 247 34.32 8.46 -37.77
C VAL A 247 35.74 8.48 -38.37
N CYS A 248 36.71 7.84 -37.69
CA CYS A 248 38.10 7.82 -38.11
C CYS A 248 38.45 6.69 -39.10
N ILE A 249 37.63 5.64 -39.15
CA ILE A 249 37.74 4.59 -40.15
C ILE A 249 36.44 4.61 -40.95
N PRO A 250 36.46 4.90 -42.26
CA PRO A 250 35.28 4.79 -43.11
C PRO A 250 34.96 3.31 -43.30
N LEU A 251 34.48 2.65 -42.25
CA LEU A 251 33.95 1.31 -42.31
C LEU A 251 32.66 1.39 -43.14
N LYS A 252 32.72 0.82 -44.35
CA LYS A 252 31.56 0.49 -45.19
C LYS A 252 30.70 -0.58 -44.52
N GLN A 253 30.26 -0.36 -43.28
CA GLN A 253 29.23 -1.16 -42.64
C GLN A 253 28.28 -0.20 -41.93
N LYS A 254 27.13 -0.02 -42.58
CA LYS A 254 25.87 0.38 -41.96
C LYS A 254 25.57 -0.58 -40.80
N ALA A 255 26.09 -0.28 -39.63
CA ALA A 255 25.61 -0.82 -38.36
C ALA A 255 25.40 0.34 -37.38
N ILE A 256 24.81 1.44 -37.88
CA ILE A 256 24.24 2.49 -37.03
C ILE A 256 22.92 1.90 -36.52
N GLY A 257 22.94 1.22 -35.37
CA GLY A 257 21.68 0.72 -34.80
C GLY A 257 21.73 -0.05 -33.49
N SER A 258 22.79 -0.81 -33.20
CA SER A 258 22.85 -1.67 -32.00
C SER A 258 23.99 -1.30 -31.05
N CYS A 259 23.65 -1.08 -29.79
CA CYS A 259 24.58 -0.89 -28.69
C CYS A 259 25.44 -2.15 -28.49
N SER A 260 26.77 -2.02 -28.50
CA SER A 260 27.71 -3.11 -28.20
C SER A 260 27.56 -3.60 -26.75
N GLU A 261 28.12 -4.76 -26.40
CA GLU A 261 28.10 -5.26 -25.02
C GLU A 261 28.77 -4.30 -24.02
N ASP A 262 29.81 -3.57 -24.44
CA ASP A 262 30.43 -2.52 -23.63
C ASP A 262 29.48 -1.34 -23.39
N CYS A 263 28.73 -0.95 -24.41
CA CYS A 263 27.71 0.10 -24.33
C CYS A 263 26.55 -0.34 -23.40
N LYS A 264 26.16 -1.62 -23.44
CA LYS A 264 25.18 -2.19 -22.51
C LYS A 264 25.72 -2.19 -21.08
N HIS A 265 26.95 -2.63 -20.86
CA HIS A 265 27.60 -2.62 -19.54
C HIS A 265 27.69 -1.21 -18.96
N ALA A 266 28.07 -0.21 -19.77
CA ALA A 266 28.09 1.18 -19.33
C ALA A 266 26.70 1.65 -18.85
N MET A 267 25.63 1.33 -19.60
CA MET A 267 24.27 1.65 -19.17
C MET A 267 23.80 0.86 -17.94
N TYR A 268 24.17 -0.42 -17.83
CA TYR A 268 23.86 -1.22 -16.65
C TYR A 268 24.53 -0.65 -15.40
N ASP A 269 25.81 -0.29 -15.48
CA ASP A 269 26.52 0.32 -14.36
C ASP A 269 25.90 1.65 -13.93
N CYS A 270 25.43 2.46 -14.89
CA CYS A 270 24.73 3.70 -14.61
C CYS A 270 23.42 3.52 -13.85
N LEU A 271 22.64 2.50 -14.21
CA LEU A 271 21.30 2.26 -13.67
C LEU A 271 21.30 1.28 -12.49
N ARG A 272 22.44 0.63 -12.18
CA ARG A 272 22.54 -0.46 -11.21
C ARG A 272 21.98 -0.11 -9.84
N ALA A 273 22.30 1.07 -9.31
CA ALA A 273 21.84 1.48 -7.98
C ALA A 273 20.30 1.60 -7.95
N GLY A 274 19.72 2.36 -8.89
CA GLY A 274 18.27 2.50 -9.01
C GLY A 274 17.56 1.17 -9.30
N ALA A 275 18.15 0.29 -10.11
CA ALA A 275 17.62 -1.05 -10.39
C ALA A 275 17.62 -1.95 -9.15
N SER A 276 18.68 -1.91 -8.34
CA SER A 276 18.73 -2.67 -7.08
C SER A 276 17.69 -2.18 -6.08
N ASP A 277 17.50 -0.88 -5.95
CA ASP A 277 16.49 -0.30 -5.05
C ASP A 277 15.07 -0.62 -5.55
N TRP A 278 14.87 -0.57 -6.87
CA TRP A 278 13.64 -0.98 -7.51
C TRP A 278 13.24 -2.43 -7.16
N ASP A 279 14.14 -3.39 -7.37
CA ASP A 279 13.89 -4.81 -7.07
C ASP A 279 13.58 -5.03 -5.58
N ASN A 280 14.28 -4.31 -4.70
CA ASN A 280 14.02 -4.34 -3.26
C ASN A 280 12.61 -3.85 -2.92
N PHE A 281 12.19 -2.70 -3.44
CA PHE A 281 10.86 -2.15 -3.18
C PHE A 281 9.74 -2.99 -3.80
N ILE A 282 9.97 -3.57 -4.98
CA ILE A 282 9.07 -4.54 -5.59
C ILE A 282 8.88 -5.77 -4.69
N SER A 283 9.98 -6.35 -4.17
CA SER A 283 9.92 -7.49 -3.23
C SER A 283 9.16 -7.14 -1.95
N VAL A 284 9.34 -5.92 -1.42
CA VAL A 284 8.55 -5.43 -0.28
C VAL A 284 7.06 -5.36 -0.63
N LEU A 285 6.69 -4.78 -1.77
CA LEU A 285 5.28 -4.72 -2.20
C LEU A 285 4.65 -6.10 -2.35
N GLN A 286 5.35 -7.07 -2.96
CA GLN A 286 4.85 -8.44 -3.12
C GLN A 286 4.50 -9.08 -1.77
N LYS A 287 5.30 -8.83 -0.73
CA LYS A 287 5.03 -9.34 0.62
C LYS A 287 3.83 -8.63 1.25
N LEU A 288 3.74 -7.31 1.07
CA LEU A 288 2.69 -6.52 1.70
C LEU A 288 1.31 -6.79 1.11
N ILE A 289 1.18 -7.08 -0.19
CA ILE A 289 -0.12 -7.29 -0.83
C ILE A 289 -0.80 -8.63 -0.48
N VAL A 290 -0.04 -9.59 0.07
CA VAL A 290 -0.59 -10.88 0.49
C VAL A 290 -1.63 -10.66 1.59
N ASN A 291 -2.81 -11.28 1.46
CA ASN A 291 -3.91 -11.13 2.42
C ASN A 291 -4.25 -9.65 2.65
N PHE A 292 -4.40 -8.89 1.57
CA PHE A 292 -4.63 -7.44 1.60
C PHE A 292 -5.82 -7.07 2.51
N ASP A 293 -6.95 -7.76 2.37
CA ASP A 293 -8.24 -7.49 3.03
C ASP A 293 -8.42 -8.16 4.41
N LYS A 294 -7.45 -8.95 4.86
CA LYS A 294 -7.58 -9.77 6.08
C LYS A 294 -7.85 -8.94 7.34
N GLY A 295 -7.22 -7.77 7.46
CA GLY A 295 -7.39 -6.90 8.62
C GLY A 295 -8.85 -6.48 8.87
N PHE A 296 -9.52 -6.06 7.80
CA PHE A 296 -10.93 -5.69 7.83
C PHE A 296 -11.85 -6.88 8.10
N SER A 297 -11.55 -8.04 7.52
CA SER A 297 -12.31 -9.27 7.81
C SER A 297 -12.20 -9.70 9.27
N GLU A 298 -11.05 -9.51 9.91
CA GLU A 298 -10.87 -9.81 11.34
C GLU A 298 -11.49 -8.74 12.25
N LEU A 299 -11.52 -7.46 11.83
CA LEU A 299 -12.30 -6.42 12.51
C LEU A 299 -13.78 -6.80 12.57
N GLU A 300 -14.38 -7.14 11.42
CA GLU A 300 -15.78 -7.56 11.31
C GLU A 300 -16.11 -8.71 12.29
N LYS A 301 -15.33 -9.80 12.22
CA LYS A 301 -15.53 -10.98 13.08
C LYS A 301 -15.26 -10.68 14.55
N GLY A 302 -14.23 -9.89 14.83
CA GLY A 302 -13.83 -9.53 16.19
C GLY A 302 -14.94 -8.78 16.92
N VAL A 303 -15.57 -7.79 16.27
CA VAL A 303 -16.69 -7.04 16.85
C VAL A 303 -17.85 -7.98 17.20
N ILE A 304 -18.24 -8.87 16.28
CA ILE A 304 -19.33 -9.83 16.51
C ILE A 304 -18.98 -10.79 17.65
N ARG A 305 -17.75 -11.30 17.72
CA ARG A 305 -17.28 -12.18 18.81
C ARG A 305 -17.28 -11.47 20.16
N SER A 306 -16.78 -10.25 20.23
CA SER A 306 -16.79 -9.43 21.45
C SER A 306 -18.20 -9.26 22.01
N ILE A 307 -19.15 -8.89 21.15
CA ILE A 307 -20.53 -8.64 21.55
C ILE A 307 -21.21 -9.96 21.96
N SER A 308 -20.99 -11.04 21.21
CA SER A 308 -21.47 -12.39 21.57
C SER A 308 -20.97 -12.78 22.96
N TYR A 309 -19.68 -12.61 23.24
CA TYR A 309 -19.10 -12.90 24.55
C TYR A 309 -19.73 -12.08 25.67
N ALA A 310 -19.92 -10.77 25.46
CA ALA A 310 -20.55 -9.89 26.44
C ALA A 310 -21.98 -10.34 26.78
N ILE A 311 -22.74 -10.77 25.79
CA ILE A 311 -24.16 -11.15 25.93
C ILE A 311 -24.30 -12.57 26.49
N GLU A 312 -23.54 -13.52 25.97
CA GLU A 312 -23.70 -14.94 26.28
C GLU A 312 -23.00 -15.32 27.59
N MET A 313 -21.83 -14.75 27.84
CA MET A 313 -20.99 -15.12 28.99
C MET A 313 -21.05 -14.09 30.12
N GLN A 314 -21.08 -12.79 29.79
CA GLN A 314 -20.94 -11.73 30.79
C GLN A 314 -22.25 -11.08 31.21
N ALA A 315 -23.39 -11.34 30.55
CA ALA A 315 -24.66 -10.65 30.84
C ALA A 315 -25.05 -10.63 32.33
N PRO A 316 -24.97 -11.74 33.11
CA PRO A 316 -25.27 -11.71 34.54
C PRO A 316 -24.29 -10.82 35.34
N MET A 317 -23.01 -10.85 34.97
CA MET A 317 -21.97 -10.07 35.64
C MET A 317 -22.08 -8.57 35.32
N ILE A 318 -22.37 -8.24 34.06
CA ILE A 318 -22.72 -6.88 33.62
C ILE A 318 -23.89 -6.38 34.45
N ALA A 319 -25.00 -7.13 34.48
CA ALA A 319 -26.20 -6.73 35.19
C ALA A 319 -25.95 -6.49 36.68
N LYS A 320 -25.27 -7.44 37.35
CA LYS A 320 -24.90 -7.31 38.77
C LYS A 320 -24.04 -6.07 39.02
N THR A 321 -23.05 -5.82 38.17
CA THR A 321 -22.10 -4.71 38.33
C THR A 321 -22.78 -3.37 38.11
N VAL A 322 -23.58 -3.25 37.04
CA VAL A 322 -24.31 -2.02 36.71
C VAL A 322 -25.34 -1.71 37.79
N LEU A 323 -26.15 -2.70 38.21
CA LEU A 323 -27.15 -2.49 39.27
C LEU A 323 -26.51 -2.10 40.61
N LYS A 324 -25.32 -2.62 40.92
CA LYS A 324 -24.57 -2.24 42.14
C LYS A 324 -24.07 -0.78 42.07
N LYS A 325 -23.70 -0.29 40.89
CA LYS A 325 -23.09 1.03 40.70
C LYS A 325 -24.10 2.14 40.42
N CYS A 326 -25.07 1.87 39.55
CA CYS A 326 -26.08 2.83 39.11
C CYS A 326 -27.44 2.63 39.80
N GLY A 327 -27.61 1.56 40.58
CA GLY A 327 -28.87 1.24 41.24
C GLY A 327 -29.88 0.56 40.31
N ARG A 328 -31.10 0.36 40.83
CA ARG A 328 -32.21 -0.21 40.05
C ARG A 328 -32.60 0.74 38.92
N ILE A 329 -32.98 0.17 37.79
CA ILE A 329 -33.36 0.93 36.61
C ILE A 329 -34.65 1.70 36.90
N SER A 330 -34.62 3.02 36.76
CA SER A 330 -35.83 3.85 36.69
C SER A 330 -36.23 4.03 35.23
N PHE A 331 -37.33 3.41 34.83
CA PHE A 331 -37.82 3.48 33.46
C PHE A 331 -38.36 4.87 33.17
N ALA A 332 -37.90 5.47 32.08
CA ALA A 332 -38.59 6.62 31.50
C ALA A 332 -39.85 6.10 30.80
N LYS A 333 -40.98 6.81 30.91
CA LYS A 333 -42.16 6.52 30.08
C LYS A 333 -41.84 6.96 28.66
N THR A 334 -41.59 6.03 27.73
CA THR A 334 -41.58 6.35 26.30
C THR A 334 -42.09 5.22 25.41
N SER A 335 -42.74 5.64 24.32
CA SER A 335 -43.40 4.87 23.27
C SER A 335 -42.41 4.14 22.36
N ASP A 336 -42.79 2.93 21.93
CA ASP A 336 -42.13 2.15 20.88
C ASP A 336 -42.05 2.95 19.58
N ASN A 337 -40.87 3.47 19.26
CA ASN A 337 -40.53 3.95 17.92
C ASN A 337 -39.50 3.01 17.32
N THR A 338 -39.96 1.85 16.85
CA THR A 338 -39.16 0.96 16.00
C THR A 338 -39.02 1.64 14.64
N ARG A 339 -37.89 2.30 14.39
CA ARG A 339 -37.55 2.80 13.04
C ARG A 339 -36.93 1.65 12.25
N HIS A 340 -37.44 1.39 11.05
CA HIS A 340 -36.74 0.60 10.05
C HIS A 340 -35.51 1.39 9.59
N ILE A 341 -34.34 0.77 9.68
CA ILE A 341 -33.07 1.38 9.28
C ILE A 341 -32.67 0.70 7.98
N ASP A 342 -32.93 1.37 6.86
CA ASP A 342 -32.40 0.96 5.57
C ASP A 342 -30.96 1.46 5.45
N TYR A 343 -30.01 0.52 5.36
CA TYR A 343 -28.62 0.82 5.05
C TYR A 343 -28.29 0.35 3.63
N GLN A 344 -27.79 1.27 2.81
CA GLN A 344 -27.47 0.96 1.42
C GLN A 344 -26.20 0.13 1.33
N LYS A 345 -26.27 -0.95 0.53
CA LYS A 345 -25.10 -1.71 0.10
C LYS A 345 -24.17 -0.81 -0.74
N PRO A 346 -22.84 -0.96 -0.66
CA PRO A 346 -21.92 -0.22 -1.52
C PRO A 346 -22.28 -0.36 -3.00
N ASP A 347 -22.14 0.72 -3.76
CA ASP A 347 -22.59 0.83 -5.16
C ASP A 347 -22.05 -0.34 -6.02
N PRO A 348 -22.90 -1.05 -6.79
CA PRO A 348 -22.48 -2.05 -7.77
C PRO A 348 -21.40 -1.57 -8.75
N VAL A 349 -21.33 -0.26 -9.05
CA VAL A 349 -20.29 0.34 -9.90
C VAL A 349 -18.95 0.35 -9.19
N GLN A 350 -18.89 0.65 -7.89
CA GLN A 350 -17.67 0.50 -7.08
C GLN A 350 -17.27 -0.97 -6.95
N GLN A 351 -18.24 -1.88 -6.77
CA GLN A 351 -17.98 -3.33 -6.79
C GLN A 351 -17.47 -3.81 -8.16
N ARG A 352 -18.01 -3.32 -9.27
CA ARG A 352 -17.50 -3.63 -10.62
C ARG A 352 -16.12 -3.04 -10.84
N ALA A 353 -15.85 -1.81 -10.39
CA ALA A 353 -14.51 -1.23 -10.48
C ALA A 353 -13.52 -2.12 -9.73
N VAL A 354 -13.83 -2.54 -8.50
CA VAL A 354 -13.02 -3.45 -7.68
C VAL A 354 -12.88 -4.85 -8.29
N LEU A 355 -13.95 -5.42 -8.85
CA LEU A 355 -13.90 -6.73 -9.52
C LEU A 355 -13.09 -6.67 -10.83
N THR A 356 -13.22 -5.58 -11.58
CA THR A 356 -12.36 -5.31 -12.74
C THR A 356 -10.91 -5.10 -12.28
N ILE A 357 -10.70 -4.42 -11.13
CA ILE A 357 -9.40 -4.27 -10.45
C ILE A 357 -8.83 -5.61 -9.92
N ARG A 358 -9.67 -6.64 -9.78
CA ARG A 358 -9.21 -7.97 -9.34
C ARG A 358 -8.97 -8.93 -10.50
N GLN A 359 -9.58 -8.69 -11.67
CA GLN A 359 -9.55 -9.55 -12.85
C GLN A 359 -8.66 -9.06 -14.00
N SER A 360 -8.29 -7.77 -14.05
CA SER A 360 -7.18 -7.31 -14.91
C SER A 360 -5.84 -7.77 -14.34
#